data_AF-A0A932LDQ6-F1
#
_entry.id   AF-A0A932LDQ6-F1
#
_cell.length_a   1.000
_cell.length_b   1.000
_cell.length_c   1.000
_cell.angle_alpha   90.00
_cell.angle_beta   90.00
_cell.angle_gamma   90.00
#
_symmetry.space_group_name_H-M   'P 1'
#
loop_
_entity.id
_entity.type
_entity.pdbx_description
1 polymer ?
#
loop_
_entity_poly.entity_id
_entity_poly.type
_entity_poly.pdbx_seq_one_letter_code
_entity_poly.pdbx_strand_id
1 'polypeptide(L)'
;MKRTWAILVALVGGLVGAAARADDVALESMPPVVVETVPEAGAGAVDPKLAEIRVTFSKDMQDGSWSWSTLSKESFPRVDGKPKYLSDKRTCVLPVKLEPGTTYAIWLNSAKFGNFKDADGRPAVPYLLVFKTALAAPPSLDTDAASAEVSSNYRNAQPEVQEFVLLTARSFGPSGLWLSENAYSGLKPRDREERIDYLVELFDEAEYGRHLCSALAEASALKDPKLVRGLKKVAAYHADGSGYDCRPKWMAIAALARLESPDAVPLLVSLVDHFNRDTRFWARAALSRMAKDDFKADKQAWNQWWIGQGHDAIDPALLAPYAPLLEK
;
A
#
# COMPACT_ATOMS: atom_id res chain seq x y z
N MET A 1 -0.90 10.25 35.62
CA MET A 1 -2.01 9.67 36.43
C MET A 1 -2.88 8.82 35.52
N LYS A 2 -2.91 7.50 35.76
CA LYS A 2 -3.65 6.52 34.95
C LYS A 2 -5.15 6.69 35.18
N ARG A 3 -5.95 6.77 34.11
CA ARG A 3 -7.42 6.79 34.17
C ARG A 3 -7.94 5.41 33.79
N THR A 4 -8.28 4.62 34.79
CA THR A 4 -9.03 3.37 34.69
C THR A 4 -10.50 3.68 34.42
N TRP A 5 -11.07 3.09 33.37
CA TRP A 5 -12.52 3.08 33.13
C TRP A 5 -13.11 1.84 33.79
N ALA A 6 -14.08 2.05 34.69
CA ALA A 6 -14.88 0.99 35.28
C ALA A 6 -16.09 0.70 34.39
N ILE A 7 -16.29 -0.56 34.03
CA ILE A 7 -17.50 -1.02 33.33
C ILE A 7 -18.54 -1.40 34.39
N LEU A 8 -19.71 -0.77 34.32
CA LEU A 8 -20.90 -1.08 35.11
C LEU A 8 -21.51 -2.40 34.61
N VAL A 9 -21.71 -3.37 35.51
CA VAL A 9 -22.61 -4.51 35.28
C VAL A 9 -23.83 -4.32 36.15
N ALA A 10 -25.01 -4.22 35.53
CA ALA A 10 -26.29 -4.19 36.21
C ALA A 10 -26.68 -5.61 36.64
N LEU A 11 -26.84 -5.83 37.95
CA LEU A 11 -27.40 -7.04 38.56
C LEU A 11 -28.82 -6.73 39.03
N VAL A 12 -29.79 -7.57 38.66
CA VAL A 12 -31.16 -7.52 39.19
C VAL A 12 -31.59 -8.90 39.71
N GLY A 13 -32.02 -8.91 40.99
CA GLY A 13 -32.78 -9.97 41.69
C GLY A 13 -31.96 -11.20 42.10
N GLY A 14 -31.95 -11.72 43.32
CA GLY A 14 -32.87 -11.69 44.46
C GLY A 14 -32.81 -13.08 45.11
N LEU A 15 -32.36 -13.17 46.37
CA LEU A 15 -31.98 -14.37 47.13
C LEU A 15 -33.04 -15.49 47.20
N VAL A 16 -32.63 -16.77 47.21
CA VAL A 16 -32.63 -17.68 48.41
C VAL A 16 -31.80 -18.95 48.12
N GLY A 17 -30.72 -19.13 48.89
CA GLY A 17 -30.36 -20.39 49.56
C GLY A 17 -30.15 -21.69 48.77
N ALA A 18 -29.01 -21.81 48.10
CA ALA A 18 -28.16 -22.98 48.27
C ALA A 18 -26.72 -22.46 48.30
N ALA A 19 -25.99 -22.72 49.38
CA ALA A 19 -24.55 -22.53 49.38
C ALA A 19 -23.97 -23.53 48.39
N ALA A 20 -23.94 -23.16 47.11
CA ALA A 20 -23.08 -23.80 46.14
C ALA A 20 -21.67 -23.61 46.70
N ARG A 21 -21.04 -24.73 47.07
CA ARG A 21 -19.60 -24.73 47.28
C ARG A 21 -19.01 -24.10 46.03
N ALA A 22 -18.17 -23.09 46.21
CA ALA A 22 -17.23 -22.73 45.17
C ALA A 22 -16.35 -23.97 45.03
N ASP A 23 -16.74 -24.90 44.17
CA ASP A 23 -15.88 -25.96 43.72
C ASP A 23 -14.62 -25.27 43.20
N ASP A 24 -13.46 -25.63 43.73
CA ASP A 24 -12.18 -25.12 43.29
C ASP A 24 -12.15 -25.19 41.75
N VAL A 25 -12.03 -24.04 41.09
CA VAL A 25 -11.93 -23.97 39.62
C VAL A 25 -10.63 -24.66 39.22
N ALA A 26 -10.70 -25.97 39.01
CA ALA A 26 -9.57 -26.77 38.57
C ALA A 26 -9.36 -26.53 37.08
N LEU A 27 -8.13 -26.21 36.68
CA LEU A 27 -7.76 -25.96 35.28
C LEU A 27 -8.26 -27.08 34.36
N GLU A 28 -8.19 -28.34 34.81
CA GLU A 28 -8.65 -29.52 34.08
C GLU A 28 -10.14 -29.50 33.73
N SER A 29 -10.99 -28.90 34.57
CA SER A 29 -12.45 -28.85 34.37
C SER A 29 -12.91 -27.80 33.35
N MET A 30 -12.05 -26.83 33.01
CA MET A 30 -12.41 -25.73 32.10
C MET A 30 -12.31 -26.15 30.62
N PRO A 31 -13.15 -25.62 29.72
CA PRO A 31 -12.99 -25.87 28.29
C PRO A 31 -11.65 -25.31 27.78
N PRO A 32 -11.02 -25.94 26.77
CA PRO A 32 -9.87 -25.34 26.11
C PRO A 32 -10.23 -23.98 25.51
N VAL A 33 -9.29 -23.04 25.58
CA VAL A 33 -9.43 -21.72 24.94
C VAL A 33 -8.26 -21.48 24.00
N VAL A 34 -8.48 -20.69 22.95
CA VAL A 34 -7.41 -20.21 22.08
C VAL A 34 -6.58 -19.20 22.87
N VAL A 35 -5.27 -19.41 22.94
CA VAL A 35 -4.33 -18.51 23.62
C VAL A 35 -3.44 -17.74 22.66
N GLU A 36 -3.30 -18.23 21.42
CA GLU A 36 -2.51 -17.59 20.37
C GLU A 36 -3.01 -18.02 18.99
N THR A 37 -2.93 -17.11 18.02
CA THR A 37 -3.11 -17.42 16.60
C THR A 37 -1.99 -16.79 15.77
N VAL A 38 -1.61 -17.48 14.69
CA VAL A 38 -0.79 -16.91 13.62
C VAL A 38 -1.59 -17.04 12.32
N PRO A 39 -1.98 -15.93 11.66
CA PRO A 39 -1.76 -14.54 12.09
C PRO A 39 -2.56 -14.17 13.35
N GLU A 40 -2.16 -13.09 14.00
CA GLU A 40 -2.90 -12.52 15.14
C GLU A 40 -4.27 -12.02 14.68
N ALA A 41 -5.30 -12.22 15.51
CA ALA A 41 -6.63 -11.68 15.21
C ALA A 41 -6.60 -10.14 15.17
N GLY A 42 -7.21 -9.57 14.14
CA GLY A 42 -7.21 -8.15 13.84
C GLY A 42 -5.99 -7.67 13.05
N ALA A 43 -5.00 -8.53 12.75
CA ALA A 43 -3.85 -8.13 11.95
C ALA A 43 -4.27 -7.62 10.56
N GLY A 44 -3.82 -6.41 10.21
CA GLY A 44 -4.25 -5.70 8.99
C GLY A 44 -3.34 -5.81 7.78
N ALA A 45 -2.13 -6.37 7.95
CA ALA A 45 -1.09 -6.42 6.91
C ALA A 45 -0.34 -7.75 6.93
N VAL A 46 -1.07 -8.87 7.00
CA VAL A 46 -0.48 -10.22 6.99
C VAL A 46 0.18 -10.49 5.64
N ASP A 47 1.40 -11.04 5.62
CA ASP A 47 2.04 -11.43 4.37
C ASP A 47 1.17 -12.47 3.63
N PRO A 48 0.69 -12.20 2.40
CA PRO A 48 -0.09 -13.16 1.63
C PRO A 48 0.69 -14.44 1.29
N LYS A 49 2.02 -14.46 1.50
CA LYS A 49 2.86 -15.66 1.37
C LYS A 49 2.85 -16.56 2.60
N LEU A 50 2.17 -16.17 3.69
CA LEU A 50 1.98 -17.02 4.84
C LEU A 50 1.25 -18.30 4.41
N ALA A 51 1.96 -19.43 4.48
CA ALA A 51 1.49 -20.71 3.93
C ALA A 51 0.63 -21.53 4.91
N GLU A 52 0.49 -21.07 6.16
CA GLU A 52 -0.24 -21.80 7.18
C GLU A 52 -0.80 -20.87 8.26
N ILE A 53 -1.98 -21.24 8.76
CA ILE A 53 -2.61 -20.64 9.93
C ILE A 53 -2.34 -21.55 11.12
N ARG A 54 -1.95 -20.98 12.26
CA ARG A 54 -1.71 -21.71 13.51
C ARG A 54 -2.68 -21.24 14.57
N VAL A 55 -3.19 -22.18 15.35
CA VAL A 55 -3.96 -21.92 16.58
C VAL A 55 -3.30 -22.69 17.71
N THR A 56 -2.99 -22.00 18.80
CA THR A 56 -2.49 -22.61 20.04
C THR A 56 -3.60 -22.60 21.08
N PHE A 57 -3.88 -23.76 21.67
CA PHE A 57 -4.86 -23.90 22.74
C PHE A 57 -4.19 -23.90 24.13
N SER A 58 -4.98 -23.59 25.16
CA SER A 58 -4.54 -23.56 26.56
C SER A 58 -4.19 -24.95 27.13
N LYS A 59 -4.52 -26.03 26.43
CA LYS A 59 -4.39 -27.43 26.88
C LYS A 59 -3.99 -28.35 25.74
N ASP A 60 -3.55 -29.55 26.12
CA ASP A 60 -3.32 -30.65 25.18
C ASP A 60 -4.64 -31.06 24.52
N MET A 61 -4.61 -31.18 23.20
CA MET A 61 -5.78 -31.41 22.37
C MET A 61 -5.79 -32.82 21.78
N GLN A 62 -6.98 -33.28 21.40
CA GLN A 62 -7.16 -34.54 20.68
C GLN A 62 -6.71 -34.38 19.22
N ASP A 63 -5.68 -35.13 18.82
CA ASP A 63 -5.23 -35.18 17.43
C ASP A 63 -6.28 -35.84 16.51
N GLY A 64 -6.28 -35.47 15.23
CA GLY A 64 -7.27 -35.93 14.25
C GLY A 64 -8.65 -35.28 14.36
N SER A 65 -8.84 -34.32 15.27
CA SER A 65 -10.12 -33.64 15.51
C SER A 65 -9.98 -32.11 15.44
N TRP A 66 -10.73 -31.46 14.55
CA TRP A 66 -10.72 -30.01 14.36
C TRP A 66 -11.99 -29.49 13.68
N SER A 67 -12.32 -28.22 13.90
CA SER A 67 -13.38 -27.52 13.16
C SER A 67 -12.90 -26.14 12.70
N TRP A 68 -12.20 -26.12 11.56
CA TRP A 68 -11.93 -24.92 10.78
C TRP A 68 -13.17 -24.56 9.96
N SER A 69 -14.04 -23.72 10.51
CA SER A 69 -15.35 -23.42 9.95
C SER A 69 -15.36 -22.10 9.18
N THR A 70 -16.12 -22.07 8.09
CA THR A 70 -16.31 -20.88 7.26
C THR A 70 -17.35 -19.93 7.86
N LEU A 71 -17.07 -18.62 7.86
CA LEU A 71 -18.09 -17.59 8.06
C LEU A 71 -18.85 -17.36 6.74
N SER A 72 -18.11 -17.13 5.65
CA SER A 72 -18.60 -17.19 4.28
C SER A 72 -17.58 -17.87 3.36
N LYS A 73 -18.04 -18.35 2.20
CA LYS A 73 -17.17 -19.06 1.24
C LYS A 73 -16.03 -18.16 0.74
N GLU A 74 -16.29 -16.86 0.63
CA GLU A 74 -15.38 -15.84 0.14
C GLU A 74 -14.32 -15.45 1.19
N SER A 75 -14.69 -15.53 2.48
CA SER A 75 -13.80 -15.16 3.59
C SER A 75 -12.94 -16.31 4.11
N PHE A 76 -13.09 -17.52 3.57
CA PHE A 76 -12.33 -18.69 4.00
C PHE A 76 -11.17 -18.96 3.03
N PRO A 77 -9.94 -19.17 3.52
CA PRO A 77 -8.79 -19.35 2.66
C PRO A 77 -8.84 -20.69 1.92
N ARG A 78 -8.19 -20.75 0.76
CA ARG A 78 -8.01 -22.03 0.06
C ARG A 78 -7.09 -22.92 0.89
N VAL A 79 -7.57 -24.10 1.26
CA VAL A 79 -6.77 -25.09 1.99
C VAL A 79 -5.78 -25.77 1.04
N ASP A 80 -4.51 -25.91 1.45
CA ASP A 80 -3.41 -26.49 0.66
C ASP A 80 -2.71 -27.66 1.38
N GLY A 81 -3.48 -28.42 2.17
CA GLY A 81 -2.96 -29.54 2.93
C GLY A 81 -3.94 -30.04 3.97
N LYS A 82 -3.52 -31.03 4.76
CA LYS A 82 -4.32 -31.53 5.88
C LYS A 82 -3.94 -30.78 7.16
N PRO A 83 -4.91 -30.43 8.02
CA PRO A 83 -4.60 -29.94 9.35
C PRO A 83 -3.84 -30.99 10.15
N LYS A 84 -2.98 -30.52 11.06
CA LYS A 84 -2.23 -31.39 11.97
C LYS A 84 -1.90 -30.66 13.26
N TYR A 85 -1.79 -31.38 14.37
CA TYR A 85 -1.14 -30.86 15.56
C TYR A 85 0.38 -30.93 15.45
N LEU A 86 1.06 -29.97 16.06
CA LEU A 86 2.51 -30.02 16.29
C LEU A 86 2.82 -30.96 17.46
N SER A 87 4.11 -31.21 17.70
CA SER A 87 4.58 -32.10 18.76
C SER A 87 4.22 -31.65 20.17
N ASP A 88 3.86 -30.37 20.34
CA ASP A 88 3.36 -29.82 21.60
C ASP A 88 1.93 -30.26 21.94
N LYS A 89 1.19 -30.87 20.99
CA LYS A 89 -0.22 -31.28 21.11
C LYS A 89 -1.20 -30.15 21.39
N ARG A 90 -0.77 -28.89 21.34
CA ARG A 90 -1.61 -27.71 21.61
C ARG A 90 -1.78 -26.84 20.38
N THR A 91 -0.82 -26.88 19.47
CA THR A 91 -0.82 -26.06 18.27
C THR A 91 -1.35 -26.84 17.09
N CYS A 92 -2.52 -26.48 16.57
CA CYS A 92 -3.03 -27.01 15.31
C CYS A 92 -2.65 -26.08 14.15
N VAL A 93 -2.18 -26.66 13.06
CA VAL A 93 -1.75 -25.95 11.85
C VAL A 93 -2.68 -26.30 10.70
N LEU A 94 -3.16 -25.30 9.98
CA LEU A 94 -3.92 -25.41 8.74
C LEU A 94 -3.09 -24.85 7.58
N PRO A 95 -2.57 -25.68 6.66
CA PRO A 95 -1.93 -25.21 5.43
C PRO A 95 -2.94 -24.50 4.52
N VAL A 96 -2.60 -23.30 4.04
CA VAL A 96 -3.48 -22.44 3.25
C VAL A 96 -2.75 -21.71 2.12
N LYS A 97 -3.52 -21.23 1.14
CA LYS A 97 -3.12 -20.17 0.21
C LYS A 97 -3.94 -18.93 0.50
N LEU A 98 -3.23 -17.83 0.77
CA LEU A 98 -3.82 -16.53 0.95
C LEU A 98 -3.68 -15.71 -0.34
N GLU A 99 -4.70 -14.91 -0.60
CA GLU A 99 -4.68 -13.89 -1.64
C GLU A 99 -4.27 -12.55 -1.02
N PRO A 100 -3.52 -11.70 -1.74
CA PRO A 100 -3.25 -10.34 -1.30
C PRO A 100 -4.50 -9.47 -1.23
N GLY A 101 -4.51 -8.50 -0.30
CA GLY A 101 -5.61 -7.55 -0.11
C GLY A 101 -6.92 -8.15 0.42
N THR A 102 -6.91 -9.42 0.83
CA THR A 102 -8.11 -10.17 1.18
C THR A 102 -8.31 -10.21 2.69
N THR A 103 -9.55 -9.96 3.12
CA THR A 103 -9.97 -10.15 4.51
C THR A 103 -10.46 -11.57 4.70
N TYR A 104 -9.82 -12.30 5.60
CA TYR A 104 -10.18 -13.67 5.98
C TYR A 104 -10.91 -13.68 7.32
N ALA A 105 -11.92 -14.55 7.43
CA ALA A 105 -12.68 -14.79 8.65
C ALA A 105 -12.93 -16.29 8.81
N ILE A 106 -12.40 -16.87 9.89
CA ILE A 106 -12.36 -18.31 10.15
C ILE A 106 -12.83 -18.58 11.58
N TRP A 107 -13.81 -19.46 11.71
CA TRP A 107 -14.28 -19.97 13.00
C TRP A 107 -13.42 -21.16 13.44
N LEU A 108 -12.85 -21.06 14.64
CA LEU A 108 -12.19 -22.16 15.36
C LEU A 108 -13.21 -22.72 16.35
N ASN A 109 -13.86 -23.80 15.95
CA ASN A 109 -15.20 -24.14 16.42
C ASN A 109 -16.22 -23.01 16.11
N SER A 110 -17.49 -23.36 16.04
CA SER A 110 -18.62 -22.45 15.88
C SER A 110 -19.78 -22.95 16.74
N ALA A 111 -20.91 -22.23 16.75
CA ALA A 111 -22.12 -22.71 17.39
C ALA A 111 -22.59 -24.09 16.89
N LYS A 112 -22.23 -24.48 15.66
CA LYS A 112 -22.64 -25.75 15.03
C LYS A 112 -21.56 -26.83 15.03
N PHE A 113 -20.29 -26.45 15.08
CA PHE A 113 -19.16 -27.36 14.89
C PHE A 113 -18.16 -27.20 16.04
N GLY A 114 -17.89 -28.29 16.77
CA GLY A 114 -17.12 -28.26 18.02
C GLY A 114 -15.98 -29.27 18.06
N ASN A 115 -15.32 -29.57 16.94
CA ASN A 115 -14.34 -30.67 16.88
C ASN A 115 -12.91 -30.29 17.27
N PHE A 116 -12.58 -29.03 17.54
CA PHE A 116 -11.43 -28.78 18.42
C PHE A 116 -11.80 -29.15 19.84
N LYS A 117 -11.20 -30.23 20.36
CA LYS A 117 -11.53 -30.82 21.66
C LYS A 117 -10.26 -31.22 22.41
N ASP A 118 -10.33 -31.22 23.75
CA ASP A 118 -9.29 -31.82 24.58
C ASP A 118 -9.33 -33.36 24.53
N ALA A 119 -8.39 -34.01 25.23
CA ALA A 119 -8.32 -35.47 25.32
C ALA A 119 -9.56 -36.12 25.95
N ASP A 120 -10.34 -35.39 26.75
CA ASP A 120 -11.59 -35.85 27.36
C ASP A 120 -12.81 -35.59 26.45
N GLY A 121 -12.59 -35.05 25.25
CA GLY A 121 -13.64 -34.75 24.28
C GLY A 121 -14.40 -33.44 24.54
N ARG A 122 -13.95 -32.59 25.47
CA ARG A 122 -14.59 -31.29 25.73
C ARG A 122 -14.26 -30.31 24.62
N PRO A 123 -15.26 -29.66 23.99
CA PRO A 123 -15.02 -28.72 22.91
C PRO A 123 -14.35 -27.44 23.43
N ALA A 124 -13.39 -26.94 22.66
CA ALA A 124 -12.83 -25.61 22.86
C ALA A 124 -13.90 -24.53 22.65
N VAL A 125 -13.80 -23.43 23.40
CA VAL A 125 -14.68 -22.27 23.25
C VAL A 125 -14.59 -21.73 21.81
N PRO A 126 -15.71 -21.48 21.11
CA PRO A 126 -15.68 -20.92 19.76
C PRO A 126 -14.92 -19.60 19.68
N TYR A 127 -14.07 -19.46 18.66
CA TYR A 127 -13.25 -18.27 18.43
C TYR A 127 -13.31 -17.85 16.97
N LEU A 128 -13.57 -16.58 16.70
CA LEU A 128 -13.55 -16.02 15.34
C LEU A 128 -12.21 -15.33 15.09
N LEU A 129 -11.39 -15.91 14.21
CA LEU A 129 -10.16 -15.31 13.71
C LEU A 129 -10.48 -14.45 12.49
N VAL A 130 -10.17 -13.15 12.54
CA VAL A 130 -10.29 -12.22 11.41
C VAL A 130 -8.95 -11.55 11.17
N PHE A 131 -8.49 -11.47 9.92
CA PHE A 131 -7.27 -10.73 9.54
C PHE A 131 -7.36 -10.25 8.08
N LYS A 132 -6.57 -9.24 7.72
CA LYS A 132 -6.41 -8.75 6.34
C LYS A 132 -4.98 -9.00 5.88
N THR A 133 -4.82 -9.55 4.68
CA THR A 133 -3.51 -9.66 4.05
C THR A 133 -3.06 -8.33 3.47
N ALA A 134 -1.76 -8.10 3.47
CA ALA A 134 -1.14 -7.01 2.74
C ALA A 134 -1.48 -7.14 1.25
N LEU A 135 -1.47 -6.00 0.56
CA LEU A 135 -1.57 -5.96 -0.90
C LEU A 135 -0.39 -6.70 -1.53
N ALA A 136 -0.56 -7.11 -2.79
CA ALA A 136 0.53 -7.68 -3.55
C ALA A 136 1.63 -6.62 -3.65
N ALA A 137 2.87 -7.01 -3.33
CA ALA A 137 4.00 -6.18 -3.70
C ALA A 137 3.98 -6.01 -5.23
N PRO A 138 4.25 -4.81 -5.77
CA PRO A 138 4.41 -4.66 -7.20
C PRO A 138 5.51 -5.61 -7.71
N PRO A 139 5.40 -6.10 -8.95
CA PRO A 139 6.44 -6.92 -9.55
C PRO A 139 7.77 -6.15 -9.58
N SER A 140 8.88 -6.88 -9.59
CA SER A 140 10.20 -6.28 -9.82
C SER A 140 10.22 -5.52 -11.14
N LEU A 141 11.07 -4.48 -11.22
CA LEU A 141 11.27 -3.73 -12.46
C LEU A 141 11.54 -4.66 -13.63
N ASP A 142 10.80 -4.45 -14.72
CA ASP A 142 11.01 -5.09 -16.01
C ASP A 142 11.81 -4.12 -16.90
N THR A 143 13.10 -4.43 -17.10
CA THR A 143 14.02 -3.58 -17.87
C THR A 143 13.67 -3.51 -19.35
N ASP A 144 13.04 -4.56 -19.90
CA ASP A 144 12.65 -4.61 -21.30
C ASP A 144 11.39 -3.76 -21.49
N ALA A 145 10.43 -3.87 -20.58
CA ALA A 145 9.25 -2.98 -20.57
C ALA A 145 9.65 -1.51 -20.39
N ALA A 146 10.61 -1.20 -19.51
CA ALA A 146 11.12 0.16 -19.35
C ALA A 146 11.83 0.67 -20.62
N SER A 147 12.62 -0.18 -21.29
CA SER A 147 13.28 0.18 -22.55
C SER A 147 12.25 0.42 -23.68
N ALA A 148 11.19 -0.40 -23.73
CA ALA A 148 10.08 -0.22 -24.65
C ALA A 148 9.28 1.05 -24.38
N GLU A 149 9.04 1.40 -23.11
CA GLU A 149 8.42 2.67 -22.70
C GLU A 149 9.23 3.86 -23.25
N VAL A 150 10.54 3.86 -23.06
CA VAL A 150 11.44 4.92 -23.55
C VAL A 150 11.35 5.04 -25.07
N SER A 151 11.48 3.91 -25.76
CA SER A 151 11.51 3.83 -27.23
C SER A 151 10.19 4.25 -27.88
N SER A 152 9.07 4.11 -27.17
CA SER A 152 7.74 4.47 -27.67
C SER A 152 7.37 5.91 -27.31
N ASN A 153 7.42 6.24 -26.02
CA ASN A 153 6.87 7.47 -25.49
C ASN A 153 7.80 8.68 -25.62
N TYR A 154 9.10 8.44 -25.71
CA TYR A 154 10.13 9.47 -25.75
C TYR A 154 10.95 9.44 -27.04
N ARG A 155 10.46 8.75 -28.08
CA ARG A 155 11.17 8.57 -29.37
C ARG A 155 11.67 9.86 -30.02
N ASN A 156 10.92 10.96 -29.84
CA ASN A 156 11.20 12.27 -30.41
C ASN A 156 11.90 13.20 -29.42
N ALA A 157 12.11 12.77 -28.17
CA ALA A 157 12.88 13.53 -27.20
C ALA A 157 14.37 13.51 -27.56
N GLN A 158 15.14 14.50 -27.12
CA GLN A 158 16.59 14.48 -27.34
C GLN A 158 17.23 13.23 -26.72
N PRO A 159 18.32 12.69 -27.31
CA PRO A 159 18.98 11.46 -26.82
C PRO A 159 19.34 11.50 -25.32
N GLU A 160 19.76 12.66 -24.83
CA GLU A 160 20.06 12.90 -23.40
C GLU A 160 18.84 12.71 -22.48
N VAL A 161 17.63 13.03 -22.94
CA VAL A 161 16.38 12.83 -22.18
C VAL A 161 16.00 11.35 -22.20
N GLN A 162 16.13 10.68 -23.35
CA GLN A 162 15.88 9.25 -23.48
C GLN A 162 16.82 8.43 -22.58
N GLU A 163 18.12 8.74 -22.62
CA GLU A 163 19.13 8.10 -21.78
C GLU A 163 18.88 8.40 -20.30
N PHE A 164 18.51 9.63 -19.95
CA PHE A 164 18.17 10.00 -18.58
C PHE A 164 16.98 9.19 -18.03
N VAL A 165 15.87 9.07 -18.79
CA VAL A 165 14.71 8.27 -18.39
C VAL A 165 15.10 6.79 -18.22
N LEU A 166 15.91 6.25 -19.14
CA LEU A 166 16.37 4.87 -19.06
C LEU A 166 17.31 4.62 -17.88
N LEU A 167 18.24 5.54 -17.59
CA LEU A 167 19.16 5.46 -16.46
C LEU A 167 18.43 5.55 -15.13
N THR A 168 17.46 6.46 -15.00
CA THR A 168 16.66 6.61 -13.78
C THR A 168 15.79 5.39 -13.53
N ALA A 169 15.23 4.78 -14.58
CA ALA A 169 14.54 3.49 -14.47
C ALA A 169 15.46 2.36 -13.96
N ARG A 170 16.73 2.33 -14.39
CA ARG A 170 17.73 1.33 -13.97
C ARG A 170 18.41 1.64 -12.63
N SER A 171 18.26 2.86 -12.13
CA SER A 171 18.91 3.32 -10.90
C SER A 171 18.07 2.97 -9.67
N PHE A 172 18.75 2.57 -8.59
CA PHE A 172 18.17 2.07 -7.33
C PHE A 172 17.56 0.65 -7.42
N GLY A 173 18.35 -0.33 -6.92
CA GLY A 173 18.07 -1.69 -6.41
C GLY A 173 16.87 -2.57 -6.87
N PRO A 174 16.86 -3.86 -6.46
CA PRO A 174 15.83 -4.83 -6.88
C PRO A 174 14.39 -4.51 -6.47
N SER A 175 14.21 -3.58 -5.54
CA SER A 175 12.91 -3.09 -5.03
C SER A 175 12.74 -1.57 -5.19
N GLY A 176 13.53 -0.90 -6.04
CA GLY A 176 13.67 0.55 -6.05
C GLY A 176 12.59 1.37 -6.74
N LEU A 177 12.77 2.69 -6.64
CA LEU A 177 11.82 3.81 -6.81
C LEU A 177 11.10 3.93 -8.16
N TRP A 178 11.43 3.10 -9.14
CA TRP A 178 10.83 3.13 -10.47
C TRP A 178 9.99 1.88 -10.68
N LEU A 179 8.67 2.04 -10.64
CA LEU A 179 7.75 0.97 -10.97
C LEU A 179 7.48 0.97 -12.48
N SER A 180 7.43 -0.22 -13.08
CA SER A 180 6.92 -0.39 -14.45
C SER A 180 5.49 0.14 -14.54
N GLU A 181 5.09 0.66 -15.71
CA GLU A 181 3.74 1.22 -15.88
C GLU A 181 2.60 0.22 -15.56
N ASN A 182 2.87 -1.07 -15.70
CA ASN A 182 1.93 -2.16 -15.43
C ASN A 182 2.04 -2.75 -14.01
N ALA A 183 2.81 -2.14 -13.11
CA ALA A 183 3.10 -2.69 -11.78
C ALA A 183 1.85 -2.97 -10.92
N TYR A 184 0.76 -2.22 -11.15
CA TYR A 184 -0.53 -2.41 -10.45
C TYR A 184 -1.66 -2.91 -11.35
N SER A 185 -1.34 -3.47 -12.53
CA SER A 185 -2.36 -4.00 -13.46
C SER A 185 -3.20 -5.14 -12.88
N GLY A 186 -2.67 -5.88 -11.89
CA GLY A 186 -3.39 -6.94 -11.18
C GLY A 186 -4.10 -6.50 -9.90
N LEU A 187 -4.08 -5.21 -9.55
CA LEU A 187 -4.69 -4.72 -8.32
C LEU A 187 -6.23 -4.73 -8.44
N LYS A 188 -6.93 -5.25 -7.42
CA LYS A 188 -8.40 -5.27 -7.42
C LYS A 188 -8.94 -3.83 -7.46
N PRO A 189 -10.07 -3.53 -8.13
CA PRO A 189 -10.57 -2.16 -8.26
C PRO A 189 -10.75 -1.41 -6.93
N ARG A 190 -11.27 -2.11 -5.91
CA ARG A 190 -11.42 -1.56 -4.55
C ARG A 190 -10.07 -1.21 -3.92
N ASP A 191 -9.09 -2.12 -4.01
CA ASP A 191 -7.76 -1.89 -3.44
C ASP A 191 -7.02 -0.76 -4.18
N ARG A 192 -7.25 -0.64 -5.49
CA ARG A 192 -6.76 0.48 -6.31
C ARG A 192 -7.34 1.80 -5.82
N GLU A 193 -8.65 1.85 -5.60
CA GLU A 193 -9.34 3.05 -5.09
C GLU A 193 -8.85 3.43 -3.69
N GLU A 194 -8.83 2.47 -2.75
CA GLU A 194 -8.32 2.69 -1.37
C GLU A 194 -6.88 3.23 -1.39
N ARG A 195 -6.05 2.75 -2.33
CA ARG A 195 -4.67 3.23 -2.48
C ARG A 195 -4.60 4.64 -3.05
N ILE A 196 -5.42 4.98 -4.03
CA ILE A 196 -5.47 6.32 -4.60
C ILE A 196 -5.90 7.32 -3.55
N ASP A 197 -6.95 7.00 -2.79
CA ASP A 197 -7.46 7.88 -1.74
C ASP A 197 -6.37 8.13 -0.67
N TYR A 198 -5.64 7.09 -0.26
CA TYR A 198 -4.47 7.25 0.61
C TYR A 198 -3.39 8.17 0.04
N LEU A 199 -3.06 8.03 -1.26
CA LEU A 199 -2.04 8.87 -1.90
C LEU A 199 -2.50 10.32 -2.07
N VAL A 200 -3.79 10.54 -2.33
CA VAL A 200 -4.39 11.88 -2.38
C VAL A 200 -4.22 12.57 -1.04
N GLU A 201 -4.64 11.93 0.05
CA GLU A 201 -4.49 12.45 1.42
C GLU A 201 -3.01 12.69 1.76
N LEU A 202 -2.15 11.72 1.48
CA LEU A 202 -0.71 11.83 1.72
C LEU A 202 -0.10 13.03 1.00
N PHE A 203 -0.36 13.23 -0.29
CA PHE A 203 0.23 14.35 -1.02
C PHE A 203 -0.39 15.71 -0.68
N ASP A 204 -1.63 15.73 -0.20
CA ASP A 204 -2.28 16.95 0.28
C ASP A 204 -1.74 17.37 1.66
N GLU A 205 -1.39 16.43 2.55
CA GLU A 205 -0.98 16.74 3.93
C GLU A 205 0.53 16.63 4.22
N ALA A 206 1.30 15.93 3.37
CA ALA A 206 2.66 15.55 3.71
C ALA A 206 3.62 16.73 4.00
N GLU A 207 4.44 16.52 5.02
CA GLU A 207 5.72 17.20 5.16
C GLU A 207 6.66 16.72 4.05
N TYR A 208 7.37 17.63 3.37
CA TYR A 208 8.16 17.27 2.21
C TYR A 208 9.45 16.54 2.59
N GLY A 209 9.63 15.31 2.12
CA GLY A 209 10.85 14.56 2.41
C GLY A 209 10.99 13.21 1.69
N ARG A 210 12.13 12.55 1.90
CA ARG A 210 12.46 11.27 1.25
C ARG A 210 11.46 10.15 1.53
N HIS A 211 10.67 10.24 2.60
CA HIS A 211 9.63 9.27 2.92
C HIS A 211 8.54 9.21 1.83
N LEU A 212 8.35 10.27 1.03
CA LEU A 212 7.39 10.29 -0.07
C LEU A 212 7.82 9.49 -1.30
N CYS A 213 9.10 9.12 -1.42
CA CYS A 213 9.62 8.54 -2.66
C CYS A 213 8.89 7.25 -3.06
N SER A 214 8.55 6.37 -2.10
CA SER A 214 7.79 5.15 -2.39
C SER A 214 6.37 5.45 -2.87
N ALA A 215 5.71 6.44 -2.27
CA ALA A 215 4.36 6.85 -2.65
C ALA A 215 4.33 7.51 -4.03
N LEU A 216 5.34 8.30 -4.37
CA LEU A 216 5.48 8.95 -5.68
C LEU A 216 5.74 7.92 -6.80
N ALA A 217 6.53 6.89 -6.51
CA ALA A 217 6.72 5.75 -7.41
C ALA A 217 5.39 5.03 -7.68
N GLU A 218 4.60 4.82 -6.63
CA GLU A 218 3.29 4.19 -6.72
C GLU A 218 2.29 5.04 -7.52
N ALA A 219 2.23 6.34 -7.25
CA ALA A 219 1.41 7.29 -8.00
C ALA A 219 1.72 7.29 -9.51
N SER A 220 3.00 7.22 -9.86
CA SER A 220 3.49 7.12 -11.25
C SER A 220 2.97 5.88 -11.97
N ALA A 221 2.80 4.75 -11.27
CA ALA A 221 2.28 3.50 -11.85
C ALA A 221 0.75 3.41 -11.83
N LEU A 222 0.08 4.04 -10.85
CA LEU A 222 -1.39 4.06 -10.78
C LEU A 222 -2.03 4.98 -11.82
N LYS A 223 -1.38 6.12 -12.11
CA LYS A 223 -1.79 7.09 -13.15
C LYS A 223 -3.24 7.57 -13.01
N ASP A 224 -3.66 7.83 -11.77
CA ASP A 224 -5.01 8.32 -11.51
C ASP A 224 -5.11 9.86 -11.52
N PRO A 225 -6.05 10.48 -12.25
CA PRO A 225 -6.20 11.93 -12.32
C PRO A 225 -6.39 12.61 -10.96
N LYS A 226 -6.96 11.92 -9.96
CA LYS A 226 -7.10 12.46 -8.60
C LYS A 226 -5.76 12.88 -7.98
N LEU A 227 -4.65 12.27 -8.42
CA LEU A 227 -3.31 12.50 -7.88
C LEU A 227 -2.66 13.79 -8.42
N VAL A 228 -3.17 14.35 -9.52
CA VAL A 228 -2.54 15.49 -10.22
C VAL A 228 -2.33 16.68 -9.28
N ARG A 229 -3.32 17.03 -8.46
CA ARG A 229 -3.25 18.14 -7.52
C ARG A 229 -2.09 17.97 -6.54
N GLY A 230 -2.04 16.84 -5.83
CA GLY A 230 -0.99 16.54 -4.85
C GLY A 230 0.38 16.45 -5.50
N LEU A 231 0.48 15.80 -6.67
CA LEU A 231 1.75 15.71 -7.42
C LEU A 231 2.26 17.07 -7.88
N LYS A 232 1.39 17.96 -8.35
CA LYS A 232 1.76 19.35 -8.67
C LYS A 232 2.27 20.08 -7.42
N LYS A 233 1.61 19.90 -6.28
CA LYS A 233 2.04 20.46 -4.99
C LYS A 233 3.43 19.96 -4.58
N VAL A 234 3.79 18.70 -4.87
CA VAL A 234 5.14 18.16 -4.62
C VAL A 234 6.17 18.62 -5.64
N ALA A 235 5.82 18.67 -6.92
CA ALA A 235 6.70 19.15 -7.98
C ALA A 235 7.03 20.66 -7.82
N ALA A 236 6.05 21.45 -7.37
CA ALA A 236 6.19 22.89 -7.14
C ALA A 236 6.81 23.25 -5.77
N TYR A 237 7.15 22.27 -4.92
CA TYR A 237 7.65 22.59 -3.59
C TYR A 237 9.06 23.21 -3.62
N HIS A 238 9.27 24.23 -2.80
CA HIS A 238 10.56 24.86 -2.54
C HIS A 238 10.66 25.18 -1.05
N ALA A 239 11.86 25.08 -0.47
CA ALA A 239 12.14 25.58 0.87
C ALA A 239 12.88 26.92 0.77
N ASP A 240 12.40 27.93 1.50
CA ASP A 240 13.02 29.25 1.54
C ASP A 240 14.48 29.19 2.01
N GLY A 241 15.35 30.00 1.38
CA GLY A 241 16.75 30.12 1.80
C GLY A 241 17.63 28.90 1.52
N SER A 242 17.19 27.96 0.68
CA SER A 242 18.04 26.87 0.20
C SER A 242 17.76 26.58 -1.27
N GLY A 243 18.79 26.15 -2.01
CA GLY A 243 18.62 25.50 -3.30
C GLY A 243 17.95 24.14 -3.12
N TYR A 244 16.66 24.14 -2.75
CA TYR A 244 15.93 22.95 -2.33
C TYR A 244 15.76 21.97 -3.50
N ASP A 245 16.70 21.04 -3.55
CA ASP A 245 16.83 19.98 -4.52
C ASP A 245 16.63 18.65 -3.80
N CYS A 246 15.38 18.20 -3.73
CA CYS A 246 15.07 16.93 -3.11
C CYS A 246 14.48 15.95 -4.13
N ARG A 247 14.92 14.71 -4.03
CA ARG A 247 14.43 13.55 -4.79
C ARG A 247 12.90 13.49 -4.99
N PRO A 248 12.07 13.72 -3.95
CA PRO A 248 10.61 13.80 -4.11
C PRO A 248 10.13 14.74 -5.22
N LYS A 249 10.77 15.89 -5.43
CA LYS A 249 10.37 16.86 -6.47
C LYS A 249 10.40 16.20 -7.85
N TRP A 250 11.56 15.70 -8.26
CA TRP A 250 11.71 15.16 -9.61
C TRP A 250 10.95 13.84 -9.77
N MET A 251 10.73 13.08 -8.69
CA MET A 251 9.85 11.91 -8.71
C MET A 251 8.37 12.29 -8.92
N ALA A 252 7.90 13.40 -8.33
CA ALA A 252 6.56 13.90 -8.60
C ALA A 252 6.41 14.36 -10.06
N ILE A 253 7.43 15.01 -10.62
CA ILE A 253 7.47 15.37 -12.05
C ILE A 253 7.44 14.12 -12.93
N ALA A 254 8.18 13.07 -12.58
CA ALA A 254 8.13 11.79 -13.28
C ALA A 254 6.75 11.10 -13.19
N ALA A 255 6.05 11.22 -12.05
CA ALA A 255 4.68 10.74 -11.92
C ALA A 255 3.70 11.55 -12.80
N LEU A 256 3.85 12.88 -12.85
CA LEU A 256 3.09 13.75 -13.75
C LEU A 256 3.36 13.42 -15.22
N ALA A 257 4.59 13.06 -15.58
CA ALA A 257 4.94 12.63 -16.93
C ALA A 257 4.07 11.47 -17.40
N ARG A 258 3.87 10.45 -16.57
CA ARG A 258 3.07 9.27 -16.91
C ARG A 258 1.56 9.51 -16.84
N LEU A 259 1.11 10.50 -16.08
CA LEU A 259 -0.28 10.95 -16.04
C LEU A 259 -0.69 11.71 -17.29
N GLU A 260 0.27 12.37 -17.96
CA GLU A 260 0.04 13.18 -19.17
C GLU A 260 -1.10 14.20 -18.99
N SER A 261 -1.25 14.72 -17.77
CA SER A 261 -2.34 15.65 -17.42
C SER A 261 -2.05 17.06 -17.96
N PRO A 262 -2.92 17.63 -18.82
CA PRO A 262 -2.78 19.00 -19.32
C PRO A 262 -2.66 20.05 -18.19
N ASP A 263 -3.33 19.81 -17.05
CA ASP A 263 -3.30 20.69 -15.88
C ASP A 263 -1.90 20.88 -15.30
N ALA A 264 -0.98 19.95 -15.55
CA ALA A 264 0.41 20.02 -15.09
C ALA A 264 1.31 20.84 -16.03
N VAL A 265 0.91 21.05 -17.28
CA VAL A 265 1.77 21.65 -18.33
C VAL A 265 2.37 22.99 -17.91
N PRO A 266 1.61 23.98 -17.41
CA PRO A 266 2.19 25.27 -17.01
C PRO A 266 3.30 25.13 -15.96
N LEU A 267 3.12 24.24 -14.98
CA LEU A 267 4.13 23.96 -13.97
C LEU A 267 5.36 23.28 -14.58
N LEU A 268 5.16 22.26 -15.44
CA LEU A 268 6.25 21.56 -16.10
C LEU A 268 7.09 22.51 -16.97
N VAL A 269 6.44 23.40 -17.73
CA VAL A 269 7.13 24.42 -18.53
C VAL A 269 7.96 25.35 -17.65
N SER A 270 7.49 25.71 -16.46
CA SER A 270 8.28 26.55 -15.55
C SER A 270 9.58 25.90 -15.05
N LEU A 271 9.71 24.57 -15.18
CA LEU A 271 10.81 23.77 -14.63
C LEU A 271 11.83 23.29 -15.68
N VAL A 272 11.63 23.54 -16.97
CA VAL A 272 12.53 23.04 -18.04
C VAL A 272 13.94 23.62 -18.02
N ASP A 273 14.12 24.76 -17.35
CA ASP A 273 15.39 25.47 -17.14
C ASP A 273 15.84 25.46 -15.66
N HIS A 274 15.24 24.60 -14.84
CA HIS A 274 15.55 24.50 -13.42
C HIS A 274 17.04 24.13 -13.18
N PHE A 275 17.66 24.75 -12.16
CA PHE A 275 19.09 24.57 -11.86
C PHE A 275 19.47 23.12 -11.51
N ASN A 276 18.60 22.40 -10.78
CA ASN A 276 18.76 20.96 -10.56
C ASN A 276 18.53 20.16 -11.85
N ARG A 277 19.47 19.25 -12.13
CA ARG A 277 19.48 18.40 -13.33
C ARG A 277 18.26 17.52 -13.42
N ASP A 278 17.98 16.73 -12.39
CA ASP A 278 16.92 15.72 -12.47
C ASP A 278 15.55 16.36 -12.67
N THR A 279 15.31 17.50 -12.02
CA THR A 279 14.09 18.32 -12.13
C THR A 279 13.89 18.79 -13.57
N ARG A 280 14.88 19.45 -14.18
CA ARG A 280 14.75 19.95 -15.56
C ARG A 280 14.62 18.83 -16.59
N PHE A 281 15.35 17.73 -16.41
CA PHE A 281 15.29 16.59 -17.33
C PHE A 281 13.95 15.87 -17.24
N TRP A 282 13.40 15.67 -16.03
CA TRP A 282 12.06 15.12 -15.87
C TRP A 282 10.96 16.06 -16.39
N ALA A 283 11.11 17.37 -16.23
CA ALA A 283 10.15 18.33 -16.77
C ALA A 283 10.11 18.30 -18.30
N ARG A 284 11.30 18.27 -18.94
CA ARG A 284 11.43 18.06 -20.38
C ARG A 284 10.86 16.71 -20.81
N ALA A 285 11.20 15.63 -20.12
CA ALA A 285 10.67 14.30 -20.41
C ALA A 285 9.13 14.26 -20.36
N ALA A 286 8.53 14.85 -19.32
CA ALA A 286 7.08 14.93 -19.15
C ALA A 286 6.41 15.66 -20.33
N LEU A 287 6.91 16.84 -20.67
CA LEU A 287 6.39 17.63 -21.78
C LEU A 287 6.60 16.92 -23.12
N SER A 288 7.77 16.30 -23.32
CA SER A 288 8.06 15.58 -24.56
C SER A 288 7.21 14.35 -24.77
N ARG A 289 6.84 13.67 -23.68
CA ARG A 289 5.89 12.58 -23.74
C ARG A 289 4.51 13.07 -24.21
N MET A 290 4.04 14.21 -23.72
CA MET A 290 2.73 14.79 -24.08
C MET A 290 2.73 15.37 -25.50
N ALA A 291 3.75 16.15 -25.85
CA ALA A 291 3.85 16.86 -27.13
C ALA A 291 4.35 15.97 -28.28
N LYS A 292 4.97 14.83 -27.97
CA LYS A 292 5.74 14.02 -28.92
C LYS A 292 6.83 14.84 -29.64
N ASP A 293 7.42 15.81 -28.95
CA ASP A 293 8.50 16.70 -29.42
C ASP A 293 9.36 17.20 -28.23
N ASP A 294 10.51 17.84 -28.43
CA ASP A 294 11.35 18.41 -27.37
C ASP A 294 11.87 19.80 -27.72
N PHE A 295 11.18 20.83 -27.19
CA PHE A 295 11.61 22.22 -27.33
C PHE A 295 12.69 22.63 -26.32
N LYS A 296 13.31 21.67 -25.63
CA LYS A 296 14.42 21.89 -24.71
C LYS A 296 14.01 22.85 -23.58
N ALA A 297 14.87 23.82 -23.27
CA ALA A 297 14.62 24.84 -22.26
C ALA A 297 13.82 26.06 -22.79
N ASP A 298 13.34 26.02 -24.05
CA ASP A 298 12.62 27.14 -24.65
C ASP A 298 11.17 27.19 -24.16
N LYS A 299 10.95 27.92 -23.06
CA LYS A 299 9.62 28.13 -22.47
C LYS A 299 8.62 28.78 -23.45
N GLN A 300 9.11 29.62 -24.37
CA GLN A 300 8.22 30.27 -25.34
C GLN A 300 7.76 29.29 -26.40
N ALA A 301 8.65 28.44 -26.91
CA ALA A 301 8.27 27.36 -27.82
C ALA A 301 7.25 26.40 -27.17
N TRP A 302 7.45 26.03 -25.91
CA TRP A 302 6.45 25.24 -25.15
C TRP A 302 5.11 25.97 -25.02
N ASN A 303 5.12 27.27 -24.73
CA ASN A 303 3.90 28.08 -24.65
C ASN A 303 3.17 28.17 -26.01
N GLN A 304 3.91 28.33 -27.11
CA GLN A 304 3.32 28.34 -28.46
C GLN A 304 2.68 26.99 -28.82
N TRP A 305 3.35 25.88 -28.49
CA TRP A 305 2.78 24.55 -28.65
C TRP A 305 1.48 24.40 -27.82
N TRP A 306 1.49 24.84 -26.56
CA TRP A 306 0.35 24.78 -25.65
C TRP A 306 -0.87 25.59 -26.15
N ILE A 307 -0.64 26.83 -26.60
CA ILE A 307 -1.68 27.66 -27.23
C ILE A 307 -2.18 26.98 -28.51
N GLY A 308 -1.29 26.37 -29.29
CA GLY A 308 -1.62 25.59 -30.49
C GLY A 308 -2.52 24.38 -30.21
N GLN A 309 -2.54 23.86 -28.98
CA GLN A 309 -3.50 22.83 -28.55
C GLN A 309 -4.88 23.40 -28.16
N GLY A 310 -5.07 24.72 -28.23
CA GLY A 310 -6.34 25.39 -27.92
C GLY A 310 -6.48 25.88 -26.47
N HIS A 311 -5.39 25.91 -25.70
CA HIS A 311 -5.38 26.42 -24.34
C HIS A 311 -5.01 27.91 -24.26
N ASP A 312 -5.37 28.55 -23.15
CA ASP A 312 -4.89 29.90 -22.84
C ASP A 312 -3.38 29.92 -22.63
N ALA A 313 -2.78 31.08 -22.94
CA ALA A 313 -1.35 31.30 -22.74
C ALA A 313 -0.94 31.03 -21.28
N ILE A 314 0.22 30.39 -21.11
CA ILE A 314 0.81 30.15 -19.79
C ILE A 314 1.10 31.51 -19.13
N ASP A 315 0.83 31.58 -17.82
CA ASP A 315 1.14 32.76 -17.01
C ASP A 315 2.58 33.23 -17.25
N PRO A 316 2.81 34.51 -17.65
CA PRO A 316 4.14 35.07 -17.86
C PRO A 316 5.12 34.83 -16.71
N ALA A 317 4.65 34.75 -15.46
CA ALA A 317 5.50 34.45 -14.30
C ALA A 317 6.13 33.06 -14.39
N LEU A 318 5.43 32.07 -14.94
CA LEU A 318 5.94 30.71 -15.15
C LEU A 318 6.87 30.62 -16.37
N LEU A 319 6.76 31.57 -17.31
CA LEU A 319 7.61 31.67 -18.50
C LEU A 319 8.91 32.44 -18.26
N ALA A 320 9.04 33.13 -17.12
CA ALA A 320 10.27 33.81 -16.74
C ALA A 320 11.41 32.77 -16.54
N PRO A 321 12.68 33.16 -16.79
CA PRO A 321 13.82 32.31 -16.45
C PRO A 321 13.76 31.87 -14.99
N TYR A 322 14.05 30.59 -14.72
CA TYR A 322 14.03 30.09 -13.36
C TYR A 322 15.05 30.85 -12.50
N ALA A 323 14.58 31.46 -11.41
CA ALA A 323 15.40 32.15 -10.43
C ALA A 323 15.41 31.34 -9.13
N PRO A 324 16.55 30.77 -8.69
CA PRO A 324 16.65 30.24 -7.34
C PRO A 324 16.49 31.39 -6.35
N LEU A 325 15.77 31.17 -5.24
CA LEU A 325 15.79 32.09 -4.11
C LEU A 325 17.24 32.14 -3.61
N LEU A 326 17.96 33.21 -3.96
CA LEU A 326 19.30 33.46 -3.46
C LEU A 326 19.21 33.60 -1.94
N GLU A 327 20.08 32.88 -1.22
CA GLU A 327 20.31 33.08 0.21
C GLU A 327 20.49 34.58 0.46
N LYS A 328 19.63 35.16 1.30
CA LYS A 328 19.86 36.47 1.91
C LYS A 328 20.56 36.29 3.25
#